data_AF-A0A7W1ECK2-F1
#
_entry.id   AF-A0A7W1ECK2-F1
#
_cell.length_a   1.000
_cell.length_b   1.000
_cell.length_c   1.000
_cell.angle_alpha   90.00
_cell.angle_beta   90.00
_cell.angle_gamma   90.00
#
_symmetry.space_group_name_H-M   'P 1'
#
loop_
_entity.id
_entity.type
_entity.pdbx_description
1 polymer ?
#
loop_
_entity_poly.entity_id
_entity_poly.type
_entity_poly.pdbx_seq_one_letter_code
_entity_poly.pdbx_strand_id
1 'polypeptide(L)'
;MTGLRPDFSQEPAPAVPLHETLALAALPGGPAGQRHLVVVTTSEIAQDEDAPPGAVLAARFWHPRDRLWQKSFFESLEQAVHHFVQESGWVSLQEQSLDARLAHELIFQARETDFGRPHTAEQVLQEAGMTLEEVADLLDKVEHPSPGAGL
;
A
#
# COMPACT_ATOMS: atom_id res chain seq x y z
N MET A 1 54.56 -25.57 -6.49
CA MET A 1 54.70 -24.76 -5.26
C MET A 1 54.51 -23.29 -5.64
N THR A 2 53.77 -22.56 -4.80
CA THR A 2 53.48 -21.11 -4.86
C THR A 2 52.46 -20.71 -5.95
N GLY A 3 51.24 -20.22 -5.71
CA GLY A 3 50.66 -19.52 -4.56
C GLY A 3 50.43 -18.06 -4.94
N LEU A 4 49.23 -17.71 -5.46
CA LEU A 4 48.80 -16.33 -5.66
C LEU A 4 47.28 -16.21 -5.37
N ARG A 5 46.96 -15.18 -4.61
CA ARG A 5 45.73 -14.95 -3.82
C ARG A 5 44.58 -14.42 -4.71
N PRO A 6 43.32 -14.55 -4.28
CA PRO A 6 42.20 -13.86 -4.91
C PRO A 6 42.22 -12.38 -4.50
N ASP A 7 42.08 -11.47 -5.45
CA ASP A 7 41.86 -10.05 -5.18
C ASP A 7 40.45 -9.63 -5.62
N PHE A 8 39.81 -8.94 -4.68
CA PHE A 8 38.45 -8.46 -4.71
C PHE A 8 38.41 -7.15 -5.51
N SER A 9 37.75 -7.17 -6.66
CA SER A 9 37.22 -5.95 -7.28
C SER A 9 35.88 -6.28 -7.92
N GLN A 10 34.92 -6.68 -7.08
CA GLN A 10 33.52 -6.59 -7.41
C GLN A 10 33.04 -5.26 -6.84
N GLU A 11 33.05 -4.23 -7.67
CA GLU A 11 32.30 -3.00 -7.44
C GLU A 11 30.81 -3.38 -7.40
N PRO A 12 30.08 -3.18 -6.28
CA PRO A 12 28.64 -3.39 -6.29
C PRO A 12 28.02 -2.24 -7.08
N ALA A 13 27.61 -2.55 -8.31
CA ALA A 13 26.68 -1.69 -9.04
C ALA A 13 25.49 -1.38 -8.12
N PRO A 14 25.03 -0.12 -8.03
CA PRO A 14 23.89 0.22 -7.21
C PRO A 14 22.69 -0.60 -7.68
N ALA A 15 22.13 -1.39 -6.77
CA ALA A 15 20.84 -2.01 -6.92
C ALA A 15 19.83 -0.88 -7.13
N VAL A 16 19.49 -0.61 -8.38
CA VAL A 16 18.24 0.05 -8.73
C VAL A 16 17.13 -0.87 -8.22
N PRO A 17 16.31 -0.48 -7.23
CA PRO A 17 15.11 -1.24 -6.96
C PRO A 17 14.19 -1.08 -8.16
N LEU A 18 14.26 -2.02 -9.09
CA LEU A 18 13.22 -2.32 -10.08
C LEU A 18 12.04 -2.98 -9.35
N HIS A 19 11.45 -2.26 -8.40
CA HIS A 19 10.12 -2.56 -7.86
C HIS A 19 9.11 -1.57 -8.45
N GLU A 20 9.18 -1.40 -9.77
CA GLU A 20 8.01 -1.06 -10.58
C GLU A 20 7.41 -2.38 -11.07
N THR A 21 6.95 -3.21 -10.12
CA THR A 21 6.08 -4.35 -10.45
C THR A 21 4.66 -3.90 -10.20
N LEU A 22 4.11 -3.16 -11.16
CA LEU A 22 2.70 -3.23 -11.47
C LEU A 22 2.39 -4.67 -11.90
N ALA A 23 2.21 -5.59 -10.95
CA ALA A 23 1.53 -6.85 -11.20
C ALA A 23 0.02 -6.62 -11.15
N LEU A 24 -0.47 -5.70 -11.97
CA LEU A 24 -1.87 -5.65 -12.38
C LEU A 24 -2.06 -6.60 -13.57
N ALA A 25 -1.70 -7.88 -13.38
CA ALA A 25 -1.99 -8.93 -14.34
C ALA A 25 -3.28 -9.62 -13.89
N ALA A 26 -4.38 -9.24 -14.56
CA ALA A 26 -5.71 -9.78 -14.39
C ALA A 26 -5.72 -11.32 -14.33
N LEU A 27 -6.24 -11.85 -13.22
CA LEU A 27 -6.59 -13.27 -13.11
C LEU A 27 -7.81 -13.56 -14.01
N PRO A 28 -7.81 -14.69 -14.76
CA PRO A 28 -8.90 -15.00 -15.68
C PRO A 28 -10.14 -15.49 -14.91
N GLY A 29 -11.25 -14.74 -15.03
CA GLY A 29 -12.56 -15.19 -14.55
C GLY A 29 -13.61 -14.10 -14.39
N GLY A 30 -14.25 -13.70 -15.49
CA GLY A 30 -15.62 -13.16 -15.51
C GLY A 30 -15.78 -11.66 -15.75
N PRO A 31 -16.75 -11.22 -16.59
CA PRO A 31 -17.11 -9.82 -16.75
C PRO A 31 -18.12 -9.41 -15.68
N ALA A 32 -17.67 -9.04 -14.47
CA ALA A 32 -18.40 -8.27 -13.45
C ALA A 32 -17.56 -8.17 -12.16
N GLY A 33 -17.47 -6.98 -11.56
CA GLY A 33 -16.92 -6.77 -10.20
C GLY A 33 -15.44 -6.42 -10.20
N GLN A 34 -15.14 -5.13 -10.07
CA GLN A 34 -13.79 -4.66 -9.81
C GLN A 34 -13.32 -5.25 -8.46
N ARG A 35 -12.40 -6.21 -8.51
CA ARG A 35 -11.84 -6.82 -7.30
C ARG A 35 -10.97 -5.79 -6.64
N HIS A 36 -11.36 -5.34 -5.46
CA HIS A 36 -10.58 -4.38 -4.74
C HIS A 36 -9.59 -5.06 -3.79
N LEU A 37 -8.32 -4.69 -3.93
CA LEU A 37 -7.22 -5.25 -3.17
C LEU A 37 -6.86 -4.32 -2.03
N VAL A 38 -6.57 -4.90 -0.86
CA VAL A 38 -6.04 -4.19 0.31
C VAL A 38 -4.66 -4.74 0.60
N VAL A 39 -3.69 -3.82 0.68
CA VAL A 39 -2.32 -4.15 1.08
C VAL A 39 -2.13 -3.75 2.55
N VAL A 40 -1.68 -4.71 3.34
CA VAL A 40 -1.35 -4.52 4.74
C VAL A 40 0.15 -4.75 4.90
N THR A 41 0.86 -3.74 5.39
CA THR A 41 2.27 -3.85 5.74
C THR A 41 2.41 -3.95 7.25
N THR A 42 3.10 -4.98 7.72
CA THR A 42 3.40 -5.18 9.14
C THR A 42 4.84 -4.79 9.45
N SER A 43 5.09 -4.38 10.69
CA SER A 43 6.41 -3.99 11.19
C SER A 43 6.49 -4.17 12.70
N GLU A 44 7.70 -4.37 13.23
CA GLU A 44 7.93 -4.39 14.68
C GLU A 44 7.57 -3.03 15.31
N ILE A 45 6.96 -3.07 16.49
CA ILE A 45 6.64 -1.86 17.26
C ILE A 45 7.93 -1.33 17.89
N ALA A 46 8.46 -0.24 17.34
CA ALA A 46 9.59 0.46 17.92
C ALA A 46 9.10 1.58 18.86
N GLN A 47 8.89 1.25 20.14
CA GLN A 47 8.54 2.23 21.21
C GLN A 47 7.38 3.17 20.85
N ASP A 48 6.30 2.61 20.31
CA ASP A 48 5.08 3.37 20.04
C ASP A 48 4.33 3.60 21.36
N GLU A 49 4.10 4.86 21.75
CA GLU A 49 3.39 5.22 22.99
C GLU A 49 1.91 4.77 22.94
N ASP A 50 1.37 4.64 21.73
CA ASP A 50 0.00 4.17 21.46
C ASP A 50 -0.15 2.64 21.42
N ALA A 51 0.96 1.88 21.51
CA ALA A 51 0.88 0.42 21.43
C ALA A 51 0.30 -0.17 22.72
N PRO A 52 -0.73 -1.03 22.62
CA PRO A 52 -1.26 -1.72 23.79
C PRO A 52 -0.21 -2.67 24.39
N PRO A 53 -0.26 -2.91 25.72
CA PRO A 53 0.69 -3.80 26.37
C PRO A 53 0.59 -5.22 25.80
N GLY A 54 1.73 -5.78 25.39
CA GLY A 54 1.82 -7.11 24.79
C GLY A 54 1.81 -7.12 23.26
N ALA A 55 1.46 -6.02 22.60
CA ALA A 55 1.61 -5.93 21.15
C ALA A 55 3.09 -5.87 20.76
N VAL A 56 3.44 -6.58 19.70
CA VAL A 56 4.81 -6.64 19.15
C VAL A 56 4.87 -6.22 17.69
N LEU A 57 3.71 -6.17 17.02
CA LEU A 57 3.57 -5.91 15.59
C LEU A 57 2.57 -4.78 15.34
N ALA A 58 2.94 -3.80 14.54
CA ALA A 58 2.05 -2.79 13.99
C ALA A 58 1.73 -3.13 12.53
N ALA A 59 0.45 -3.18 12.19
CA ALA A 59 -0.03 -3.32 10.82
C ALA A 59 -0.59 -1.99 10.34
N ARG A 60 -0.12 -1.53 9.18
CA ARG A 60 -0.62 -0.33 8.52
C ARG A 60 -1.29 -0.70 7.21
N PHE A 61 -2.47 -0.17 6.97
CA PHE A 61 -3.27 -0.48 5.79
C PHE A 61 -4.23 0.67 5.46
N TRP A 62 -4.68 0.72 4.22
CA TRP A 62 -5.75 1.64 3.83
C TRP A 62 -7.09 0.94 3.97
N HIS A 63 -7.99 1.48 4.79
CA HIS A 63 -9.29 0.86 5.05
C HIS A 63 -10.29 1.26 3.95
N PRO A 64 -10.87 0.31 3.20
CA PRO A 64 -11.69 0.63 2.03
C PRO A 64 -13.02 1.32 2.32
N ARG A 65 -13.66 0.96 3.43
CA ARG A 65 -14.91 1.57 3.88
C ARG A 65 -14.73 3.01 4.35
N ASP A 66 -13.75 3.23 5.23
CA ASP A 66 -13.49 4.53 5.85
C ASP A 66 -12.55 5.42 5.02
N ARG A 67 -11.97 4.86 3.96
CA ARG A 67 -11.08 5.52 2.98
C ARG A 67 -9.87 6.21 3.59
N LEU A 68 -9.46 5.76 4.76
CA LEU A 68 -8.39 6.35 5.54
C LEU A 68 -7.31 5.33 5.87
N TRP A 69 -6.10 5.83 6.07
CA TRP A 69 -4.99 5.01 6.55
C TRP A 69 -5.20 4.67 8.02
N GLN A 70 -5.24 3.38 8.32
CA GLN A 70 -5.34 2.86 9.67
C GLN A 70 -4.04 2.17 10.08
N LYS A 71 -3.82 2.16 11.39
CA LYS A 71 -2.75 1.44 12.05
C LYS A 71 -3.36 0.64 13.20
N SER A 72 -3.11 -0.66 13.20
CA SER A 72 -3.58 -1.58 14.24
C SER A 72 -2.40 -2.32 14.84
N PHE A 73 -2.52 -2.76 16.09
CA PHE A 73 -1.46 -3.43 16.84
C PHE A 73 -1.86 -4.85 17.20
N PHE A 74 -0.90 -5.77 17.09
CA PHE A 74 -1.12 -7.21 17.28
C PHE A 74 0.02 -7.87 18.05
N GLU A 75 -0.30 -8.95 18.73
CA GLU A 75 0.62 -9.82 19.49
C GLU A 75 1.37 -10.79 18.57
N SER A 76 0.81 -11.10 17.39
CA SER A 76 1.44 -11.95 16.38
C SER A 76 0.91 -11.68 14.97
N LEU A 77 1.63 -12.17 13.96
CA LEU A 77 1.17 -12.15 12.58
C LEU A 77 -0.12 -12.98 12.41
N GLU A 78 -0.20 -14.13 13.08
CA GLU A 78 -1.37 -15.01 13.01
C GLU A 78 -2.64 -14.31 13.54
N GLN A 79 -2.51 -13.53 14.62
CA GLN A 79 -3.61 -12.73 15.15
C GLN A 79 -4.03 -11.63 14.15
N ALA A 80 -3.08 -10.95 13.52
CA ALA A 80 -3.36 -9.94 12.50
C ALA A 80 -4.12 -10.54 11.30
N VAL A 81 -3.65 -11.67 10.77
CA VAL A 81 -4.30 -12.38 9.66
C VAL A 81 -5.70 -12.84 10.06
N HIS A 82 -5.86 -13.40 11.27
CA HIS A 82 -7.16 -13.81 11.77
C HIS A 82 -8.15 -12.64 11.83
N HIS A 83 -7.71 -11.48 12.33
CA HIS A 83 -8.51 -10.27 12.40
C HIS A 83 -8.99 -9.84 11.00
N PHE A 84 -8.09 -9.68 10.03
CA PHE A 84 -8.49 -9.23 8.67
C PHE A 84 -9.41 -10.23 7.95
N VAL A 85 -9.23 -11.53 8.16
CA VAL A 85 -10.07 -12.55 7.51
C VAL A 85 -11.42 -12.70 8.21
N GLN A 86 -11.44 -12.81 9.53
CA GLN A 86 -12.67 -13.12 10.27
C GLN A 86 -13.49 -11.89 10.59
N GLU A 87 -12.84 -10.80 11.01
CA GLU A 87 -13.55 -9.58 11.43
C GLU A 87 -13.83 -8.65 10.25
N SER A 88 -12.81 -8.40 9.41
CA SER A 88 -13.02 -7.59 8.20
C SER A 88 -13.65 -8.39 7.06
N GLY A 89 -13.65 -9.72 7.15
CA GLY A 89 -14.28 -10.58 6.16
C GLY A 89 -13.54 -10.64 4.83
N TRP A 90 -12.27 -10.23 4.79
CA TRP A 90 -11.43 -10.23 3.60
C TRP A 90 -10.87 -11.61 3.30
N VAL A 91 -10.48 -11.83 2.04
CA VAL A 91 -9.88 -13.09 1.60
C VAL A 91 -8.38 -12.89 1.42
N SER A 92 -7.57 -13.66 2.14
CA SER A 92 -6.11 -13.64 1.95
C SER A 92 -5.73 -14.19 0.57
N LEU A 93 -4.94 -13.43 -0.18
CA LEU A 93 -4.45 -13.82 -1.51
C LEU A 93 -2.96 -14.13 -1.49
N GLN A 94 -2.18 -13.32 -0.78
CA GLN A 94 -0.73 -13.44 -0.73
C GLN A 94 -0.20 -12.96 0.61
N GLU A 95 0.87 -13.61 1.06
CA GLU A 95 1.67 -13.24 2.22
C GLU A 95 3.15 -13.32 1.82
N GLN A 96 3.90 -12.26 2.13
CA GLN A 96 5.32 -12.17 1.83
C GLN A 96 6.07 -11.58 3.02
N SER A 97 7.12 -12.25 3.47
CA SER A 97 8.07 -11.67 4.43
C SER A 97 8.99 -10.66 3.76
N LEU A 98 9.29 -9.57 4.44
CA LEU A 98 10.20 -8.51 4.02
C LEU A 98 11.55 -8.63 4.75
N ASP A 99 12.56 -7.88 4.30
CA ASP A 99 13.93 -7.95 4.84
C ASP A 99 14.11 -7.36 6.26
N ALA A 100 13.01 -6.99 6.93
CA ALA A 100 13.01 -6.44 8.28
C ALA A 100 12.32 -7.37 9.29
N ARG A 101 12.70 -7.26 10.56
CA ARG A 101 12.17 -8.10 11.63
C ARG A 101 10.65 -7.92 11.77
N LEU A 102 9.93 -9.04 11.78
CA LEU A 102 8.46 -9.10 11.83
C LEU A 102 7.74 -8.36 10.69
N ALA A 103 8.45 -7.93 9.65
CA ALA A 103 7.87 -7.18 8.55
C ALA A 103 7.32 -8.11 7.46
N HIS A 104 6.03 -7.95 7.16
CA HIS A 104 5.32 -8.72 6.15
C HIS A 104 4.45 -7.81 5.30
N GLU A 105 4.35 -8.12 4.01
CA GLU A 105 3.31 -7.61 3.13
C GLU A 105 2.23 -8.68 2.98
N LEU A 106 0.99 -8.30 3.29
CA LEU A 106 -0.19 -9.14 3.14
C LEU A 106 -1.13 -8.51 2.11
N ILE A 107 -1.56 -9.29 1.13
CA ILE A 107 -2.51 -8.85 0.11
C ILE A 107 -3.83 -9.58 0.33
N PHE A 108 -4.87 -8.79 0.54
CA PHE A 108 -6.23 -9.28 0.73
C PHE A 108 -7.14 -8.80 -0.41
N GLN A 109 -8.16 -9.59 -0.71
CA GLN A 109 -9.33 -9.15 -1.46
C GLN A 109 -10.42 -8.75 -0.46
N ALA A 110 -10.79 -7.47 -0.49
CA ALA A 110 -11.90 -6.96 0.31
C ALA A 110 -13.24 -7.16 -0.43
N ARG A 111 -14.37 -7.11 0.29
CA ARG A 111 -15.68 -7.38 -0.30
C ARG A 111 -16.14 -6.17 -1.10
N GLU A 112 -16.96 -6.40 -2.13
CA GLU A 112 -17.53 -5.31 -2.93
C GLU A 112 -18.31 -4.31 -2.07
N THR A 113 -18.97 -4.77 -1.00
CA THR A 113 -19.69 -3.93 -0.04
C THR A 113 -18.79 -3.06 0.85
N ASP A 114 -17.51 -3.40 1.01
CA ASP A 114 -16.56 -2.59 1.77
C ASP A 114 -16.17 -1.33 1.00
N PHE A 115 -16.35 -1.33 -0.33
CA PHE A 115 -16.19 -0.17 -1.17
C PHE A 115 -17.57 0.43 -1.33
N GLY A 116 -17.83 1.50 -0.57
CA GLY A 116 -19.02 2.31 -0.81
C GLY A 116 -19.17 2.61 -2.30
N ARG A 117 -20.42 2.76 -2.75
CA ARG A 117 -20.79 3.10 -4.14
C ARG A 117 -19.73 4.04 -4.75
N PRO A 118 -19.24 3.80 -5.98
CA PRO A 118 -18.23 4.65 -6.60
C PRO A 118 -18.65 6.10 -6.39
N HIS A 119 -17.80 6.87 -5.72
CA HIS A 119 -18.10 8.28 -5.50
C HIS A 119 -18.14 8.91 -6.88
N THR A 120 -19.21 9.64 -7.15
CA THR A 120 -19.21 10.52 -8.32
C THR A 120 -17.98 11.43 -8.19
N ALA A 121 -17.43 11.89 -9.30
CA ALA A 121 -16.31 12.83 -9.28
C ALA A 121 -16.58 13.97 -8.28
N GLU A 122 -17.81 14.50 -8.28
CA GLU A 122 -18.29 15.50 -7.33
C GLU A 122 -18.11 15.14 -5.84
N GLN A 123 -18.34 13.89 -5.45
CA GLN A 123 -18.18 13.44 -4.06
C GLN A 123 -16.70 13.31 -3.67
N VAL A 124 -15.84 12.81 -4.57
CA VAL A 124 -14.39 12.76 -4.35
C VAL A 124 -13.83 14.17 -4.18
N LEU A 125 -14.33 15.12 -4.97
CA LEU A 125 -13.93 16.52 -4.90
C LEU A 125 -14.39 17.17 -3.58
N GLN A 126 -15.64 16.93 -3.16
CA GLN A 126 -16.13 17.41 -1.87
C GLN A 126 -15.34 16.84 -0.67
N GLU A 127 -14.97 15.55 -0.70
CA GLU A 127 -14.10 14.95 0.33
C GLU A 127 -12.70 15.58 0.36
N ALA A 128 -12.17 15.98 -0.80
CA ALA A 128 -10.91 16.69 -0.92
C ALA A 128 -11.01 18.20 -0.58
N GLY A 129 -12.20 18.69 -0.22
CA GLY A 129 -12.46 20.11 0.00
C GLY A 129 -12.36 20.97 -1.25
N MET A 130 -12.47 20.36 -2.43
CA MET A 130 -12.36 21.00 -3.74
C MET A 130 -13.70 21.01 -4.46
N THR A 131 -13.94 22.06 -5.21
CA THR A 131 -15.08 22.14 -6.13
C THR A 131 -14.69 21.64 -7.53
N LEU A 132 -15.69 21.28 -8.33
CA LEU A 132 -15.49 20.87 -9.71
C LEU A 132 -14.88 22.01 -10.57
N GLU A 133 -15.20 23.26 -10.25
CA GLU A 133 -14.63 24.45 -10.91
C GLU A 133 -13.14 24.61 -10.60
N GLU A 134 -12.70 24.39 -9.35
CA GLU A 134 -11.28 24.45 -8.99
C GLU A 134 -10.45 23.35 -9.66
N VAL A 135 -11.04 22.17 -9.86
CA VAL A 135 -10.38 21.08 -10.60
C VAL A 135 -10.30 21.37 -12.09
N ALA A 136 -11.34 21.98 -12.68
CA ALA A 136 -11.29 22.44 -14.06
C ALA A 136 -10.21 23.51 -14.27
N ASP A 137 -10.08 24.47 -13.35
CA ASP A 137 -9.01 25.49 -13.37
C ASP A 137 -7.61 24.87 -13.23
N LEU A 138 -7.45 23.85 -12.38
CA LEU A 138 -6.19 23.12 -12.22
C LEU A 138 -5.81 22.32 -13.46
N LEU A 139 -6.78 21.65 -14.11
CA LEU A 139 -6.53 20.89 -15.33
C LEU A 139 -6.18 21.81 -16.50
N ASP A 140 -6.89 22.93 -16.65
CA ASP A 140 -6.59 23.96 -17.65
C ASP A 140 -5.17 24.52 -17.49
N LYS A 141 -4.73 24.77 -16.25
CA LYS A 141 -3.36 25.23 -15.93
C LYS A 141 -2.26 24.19 -16.19
N VAL A 142 -2.57 22.90 -16.10
CA VAL A 142 -1.63 21.81 -16.38
C VAL A 142 -1.51 21.57 -17.88
N GLU A 143 -2.60 21.69 -18.63
CA GLU A 143 -2.60 21.59 -20.10
C GLU A 143 -2.05 22.84 -20.79
N HIS A 144 -2.18 24.01 -20.14
CA HIS A 144 -1.59 25.27 -20.56
C HIS A 144 -0.60 25.79 -19.50
N PRO A 145 0.61 25.18 -19.38
CA PRO A 145 1.64 25.73 -18.52
C PRO A 145 1.93 27.16 -19.00
N SER A 146 1.60 28.14 -18.17
CA SER A 146 1.80 29.56 -18.48
C SER A 146 3.24 29.78 -18.98
N PRO A 147 3.47 30.20 -20.23
CA PRO A 147 4.81 30.52 -20.69
C PRO A 147 5.15 31.92 -20.16
N GLY A 148 5.77 32.01 -18.98
CA GLY A 148 6.09 33.32 -18.43
C GLY A 148 6.68 33.37 -17.04
N ALA A 149 7.80 32.70 -16.81
CA ALA A 149 8.74 33.07 -15.75
C ALA A 149 10.18 32.69 -16.16
N GLY A 150 10.63 33.26 -17.26
CA GLY A 150 12.05 33.36 -17.59
C GLY A 150 12.51 34.79 -17.33
N LEU A 151 13.33 34.93 -16.28
CA LEU A 151 14.34 35.97 -15.99
C LEU A 151 14.11 37.41 -16.49
#